data_AF-A0A7C0ZWK3-F1
#
_entry.id   AF-A0A7C0ZWK3-F1
#
_cell.length_a   1.000
_cell.length_b   1.000
_cell.length_c   1.000
_cell.angle_alpha   90.00
_cell.angle_beta   90.00
_cell.angle_gamma   90.00
#
_symmetry.space_group_name_H-M   'P 1'
#
loop_
_entity.id
_entity.type
_entity.pdbx_description
1 polymer ?
#
loop_
_entity_poly.entity_id
_entity_poly.type
_entity_poly.pdbx_seq_one_letter_code
_entity_poly.pdbx_strand_id
1 'polypeptide(L)'
;MVFEHEMIDGILRIDCLNSPYGVTVEDSEVVMSVVIDKILEVRKVERIILAETREYEYDFEQTRMLVEIANVYDKLLNQVKILSLSRISAKGCEKFAPKWLAETHSLVLDMLKGDPIGAYVRVKRRIRLLQTRMEKTNIFMSRCLRHYVENVLTPIKEALEKTTLIKMVKDRLEGYRIGDRSLYREIFHPLIRPNFMLTRYMATPPKNGRMVDKYTIGNDTIVEIFKIPGKIRYFYFISPPEFRLPEEKYALLDSARRYMAEHKPTRAEFTDPEKAREVFLNIGRDLIRELAKSRGISLTSNELEQLARILSRYTAGFGILEVLLSDEKIQDVYVNSPIGLTPIYIQHADFEECETNLIPTREDAEAWATRFRMLSGRPLDEANPVLDTELIVPGARARVCAITRTLSPDGLGYAFRRHRDKPWTLPLFIKVKFIDPLYAGLMSFLIDGSRTLLIAGTRSSGKTSLLGSLMLEIMKKFRIVTVEDTLELPVVQLRQLGYNIERLKSRSVITRVEAELPAEEALRTALRLGDSCLIIGE
;
A
#
# COMPACT_ATOMS: atom_id res chain seq x y z
N MET A 1 -26.92 -14.97 -12.57
CA MET A 1 -25.50 -14.99 -12.18
C MET A 1 -25.45 -15.28 -10.70
N VAL A 2 -24.75 -16.34 -10.32
CA VAL A 2 -24.53 -16.67 -8.91
C VAL A 2 -23.19 -16.05 -8.55
N PHE A 3 -23.22 -14.96 -7.79
CA PHE A 3 -22.03 -14.49 -7.10
C PHE A 3 -21.78 -15.48 -5.97
N GLU A 4 -20.83 -16.39 -6.19
CA GLU A 4 -20.37 -17.30 -5.15
C GLU A 4 -19.73 -16.49 -4.03
N HIS A 5 -19.85 -16.97 -2.80
CA HIS A 5 -19.28 -16.28 -1.64
C HIS A 5 -18.79 -17.30 -0.62
N GLU A 6 -17.77 -16.90 0.12
CA GLU A 6 -17.22 -17.63 1.24
C GLU A 6 -17.04 -16.71 2.44
N MET A 7 -17.04 -17.32 3.63
CA MET A 7 -16.86 -16.62 4.90
C MET A 7 -15.67 -17.20 5.62
N ILE A 8 -14.69 -16.35 5.89
CA ILE A 8 -13.44 -16.74 6.56
C ILE A 8 -13.19 -15.70 7.65
N ASP A 9 -13.23 -16.10 8.92
CA ASP A 9 -12.92 -15.24 10.08
C ASP A 9 -13.60 -13.86 10.08
N GLY A 10 -14.92 -13.82 9.78
CA GLY A 10 -15.70 -12.57 9.72
C GLY A 10 -15.54 -11.77 8.42
N ILE A 11 -14.73 -12.25 7.49
CA ILE A 11 -14.53 -11.68 6.15
C ILE A 11 -15.49 -12.34 5.17
N LEU A 12 -16.33 -11.53 4.52
CA LEU A 12 -17.19 -11.94 3.41
C LEU A 12 -16.43 -11.74 2.09
N ARG A 13 -15.98 -12.82 1.47
CA ARG A 13 -15.35 -12.80 0.15
C ARG A 13 -16.37 -13.20 -0.91
N ILE A 14 -16.58 -12.34 -1.90
CA ILE A 14 -17.57 -12.52 -2.98
C ILE A 14 -16.81 -12.62 -4.30
N ASP A 15 -17.00 -13.72 -5.02
CA ASP A 15 -16.44 -13.92 -6.35
C ASP A 15 -17.25 -13.16 -7.40
N CYS A 16 -16.59 -12.22 -8.05
CA CYS A 16 -17.12 -11.31 -9.05
C CYS A 16 -16.57 -11.60 -10.46
N LEU A 17 -15.90 -12.75 -10.67
CA LEU A 17 -15.38 -13.16 -11.98
C LEU A 17 -16.46 -13.05 -13.07
N ASN A 18 -16.12 -12.36 -14.16
CA ASN A 18 -16.98 -12.13 -15.33
C ASN A 18 -18.24 -11.28 -15.04
N SER A 19 -18.26 -10.49 -13.97
CA SER A 19 -19.34 -9.53 -13.72
C SER A 19 -19.38 -8.44 -14.81
N PRO A 20 -20.48 -8.30 -15.57
CA PRO A 20 -20.59 -7.25 -16.60
C PRO A 20 -20.88 -5.88 -15.99
N TYR A 21 -21.10 -5.82 -14.68
CA TYR A 21 -21.46 -4.60 -13.94
C TYR A 21 -20.27 -4.03 -13.17
N GLY A 22 -19.04 -4.51 -13.41
CA GLY A 22 -17.86 -4.17 -12.61
C GLY A 22 -17.79 -4.93 -11.29
N VAL A 23 -16.86 -4.51 -10.42
CA VAL A 23 -16.49 -5.25 -9.19
C VAL A 23 -16.61 -4.42 -7.92
N THR A 24 -16.75 -3.10 -8.02
CA THR A 24 -16.72 -2.19 -6.86
C THR A 24 -18.11 -1.71 -6.46
N VAL A 25 -18.34 -1.53 -5.16
CA VAL A 25 -19.63 -1.02 -4.65
C VAL A 25 -19.84 0.44 -5.03
N GLU A 26 -18.77 1.23 -5.14
CA GLU A 26 -18.84 2.65 -5.44
C GLU A 26 -19.22 2.97 -6.87
N ASP A 27 -18.89 2.09 -7.83
CA ASP A 27 -19.17 2.33 -9.25
C ASP A 27 -20.45 1.66 -9.74
N SER A 28 -20.94 0.63 -9.05
CA SER A 28 -22.01 -0.23 -9.57
C SER A 28 -23.14 -0.48 -8.58
N GLU A 29 -24.36 -0.04 -8.92
CA GLU A 29 -25.57 -0.26 -8.11
C GLU A 29 -25.91 -1.74 -7.97
N VAL A 30 -25.62 -2.53 -9.01
CA VAL A 30 -25.85 -3.96 -9.03
C VAL A 30 -24.93 -4.66 -8.05
N VAL A 31 -23.63 -4.34 -8.07
CA VAL A 31 -22.64 -4.91 -7.14
C VAL A 31 -23.00 -4.56 -5.70
N MET A 32 -23.33 -3.30 -5.42
CA MET A 32 -23.76 -2.90 -4.07
C MET A 32 -24.99 -3.68 -3.61
N SER A 33 -25.99 -3.86 -4.48
CA SER A 33 -27.17 -4.66 -4.12
C SER A 33 -26.82 -6.11 -3.80
N VAL A 34 -25.94 -6.74 -4.59
CA VAL A 34 -25.46 -8.11 -4.35
C VAL A 34 -24.75 -8.21 -3.01
N VAL A 35 -23.87 -7.25 -2.70
CA VAL A 35 -23.16 -7.19 -1.42
C VAL A 35 -24.15 -7.11 -0.25
N ILE A 36 -25.16 -6.24 -0.34
CA ILE A 36 -26.20 -6.13 0.69
C ILE A 36 -26.98 -7.44 0.85
N ASP A 37 -27.34 -8.12 -0.25
CA ASP A 37 -28.01 -9.42 -0.20
C ASP A 37 -27.14 -10.49 0.49
N LYS A 38 -25.84 -10.52 0.22
CA LYS A 38 -24.90 -11.45 0.87
C LYS A 38 -24.66 -11.16 2.33
N ILE A 39 -24.62 -9.88 2.72
CA ILE A 39 -24.57 -9.49 4.14
C ILE A 39 -25.82 -10.00 4.89
N LEU A 40 -27.01 -9.91 4.27
CA LEU A 40 -28.27 -10.39 4.86
C LEU A 40 -28.31 -11.91 5.01
N GLU A 41 -27.70 -12.65 4.06
CA GLU A 41 -27.61 -14.11 4.04
C GLU A 41 -26.75 -14.64 5.19
N VAL A 42 -25.52 -14.13 5.33
CA VAL A 42 -24.54 -14.67 6.30
C VAL A 42 -24.69 -14.06 7.68
N ARG A 43 -24.88 -12.73 7.75
CA ARG A 43 -24.81 -11.91 8.98
C ARG A 43 -23.40 -11.90 9.62
N LYS A 44 -23.16 -10.95 10.55
CA LYS A 44 -21.87 -10.76 11.28
C LYS A 44 -20.64 -10.59 10.38
N VAL A 45 -20.77 -9.74 9.35
CA VAL A 45 -19.67 -9.39 8.45
C VAL A 45 -18.87 -8.23 9.05
N GLU A 46 -17.56 -8.40 9.21
CA GLU A 46 -16.64 -7.36 9.70
C GLU A 46 -15.89 -6.68 8.56
N ARG A 47 -15.56 -7.43 7.49
CA ARG A 47 -14.85 -6.95 6.30
C ARG A 47 -15.40 -7.59 5.04
N ILE A 48 -15.30 -6.90 3.90
CA ILE A 48 -15.77 -7.40 2.61
C ILE A 48 -14.63 -7.41 1.62
N ILE A 49 -14.49 -8.51 0.87
CA ILE A 49 -13.56 -8.64 -0.25
C ILE A 49 -14.37 -8.96 -1.51
N LEU A 50 -14.26 -8.10 -2.53
CA LEU A 50 -14.81 -8.38 -3.85
C LEU A 50 -13.68 -8.85 -4.75
N ALA A 51 -13.73 -10.11 -5.17
CA ALA A 51 -12.64 -10.79 -5.86
C ALA A 51 -12.92 -10.91 -7.36
N GLU A 52 -11.96 -10.46 -8.17
CA GLU A 52 -11.89 -10.74 -9.61
C GLU A 52 -10.42 -11.08 -9.95
N THR A 53 -9.85 -10.47 -10.99
CA THR A 53 -8.40 -10.40 -11.25
C THR A 53 -7.64 -9.58 -10.20
N ARG A 54 -8.37 -8.73 -9.47
CA ARG A 54 -7.92 -8.01 -8.27
C ARG A 54 -8.93 -8.24 -7.16
N GLU A 55 -8.46 -8.18 -5.93
CA GLU A 55 -9.30 -8.14 -4.75
C GLU A 55 -9.47 -6.69 -4.28
N TYR A 56 -10.73 -6.30 -4.06
CA TYR A 56 -11.13 -5.00 -3.52
C TYR A 56 -11.61 -5.21 -2.10
N GLU A 57 -10.80 -4.77 -1.15
CA GLU A 57 -11.02 -4.99 0.27
C GLU A 57 -11.54 -3.73 0.96
N TYR A 58 -12.74 -3.83 1.51
CA TYR A 58 -13.40 -2.78 2.28
C TYR A 58 -13.09 -2.99 3.77
N ASP A 59 -12.59 -1.95 4.42
CA ASP A 59 -12.27 -1.98 5.85
C ASP A 59 -13.52 -2.08 6.74
N PHE A 60 -13.31 -2.09 8.05
CA PHE A 60 -14.38 -2.19 9.03
C PHE A 60 -15.38 -1.03 8.97
N GLU A 61 -14.93 0.22 8.81
CA GLU A 61 -15.83 1.38 8.78
C GLU A 61 -16.68 1.38 7.51
N GLN A 62 -16.06 1.09 6.36
CA GLN A 62 -16.76 0.94 5.08
C GLN A 62 -17.74 -0.22 5.10
N THR A 63 -17.34 -1.36 5.66
CA THR A 63 -18.21 -2.53 5.82
C THR A 63 -19.36 -2.24 6.77
N ARG A 64 -19.12 -1.54 7.89
CA ARG A 64 -20.16 -1.14 8.85
C ARG A 64 -21.26 -0.32 8.18
N MET A 65 -20.90 0.62 7.30
CA MET A 65 -21.88 1.40 6.55
C MET A 65 -22.79 0.52 5.69
N LEU A 66 -22.27 -0.50 5.02
CA LEU A 66 -23.06 -1.43 4.22
C LEU A 66 -23.93 -2.34 5.10
N VAL A 67 -23.40 -2.82 6.22
CA VAL A 67 -24.15 -3.61 7.22
C VAL A 67 -25.30 -2.80 7.83
N GLU A 68 -25.12 -1.51 8.11
CA GLU A 68 -26.19 -0.63 8.58
C GLU A 68 -27.33 -0.53 7.55
N ILE A 69 -27.02 -0.44 6.26
CA ILE A 69 -28.02 -0.43 5.17
C ILE A 69 -28.76 -1.76 5.08
N ALA A 70 -28.05 -2.89 5.16
CA ALA A 70 -28.64 -4.22 5.20
C ALA A 70 -29.63 -4.35 6.38
N ASN A 71 -29.23 -3.88 7.57
CA ASN A 71 -30.09 -3.89 8.76
C ASN A 71 -31.33 -3.00 8.60
N VAL A 72 -31.21 -1.85 7.95
CA VAL A 72 -32.37 -0.98 7.63
C VAL A 72 -33.33 -1.71 6.69
N TYR A 73 -32.81 -2.36 5.64
CA TYR A 73 -33.61 -3.14 4.70
C TYR A 73 -34.37 -4.29 5.41
N ASP A 74 -33.68 -5.10 6.21
CA ASP A 74 -34.29 -6.20 6.98
C ASP A 74 -35.35 -5.68 7.96
N LYS A 75 -35.04 -4.60 8.68
CA LYS A 75 -35.98 -3.97 9.61
C LYS A 75 -37.25 -3.50 8.90
N LEU A 76 -37.13 -2.85 7.73
CA LEU A 76 -38.28 -2.34 6.99
C LEU A 76 -39.21 -3.47 6.51
N LEU A 77 -38.65 -4.57 6.02
CA LEU A 77 -39.43 -5.68 5.49
C LEU A 77 -39.98 -6.60 6.58
N ASN A 78 -39.14 -7.03 7.52
CA ASN A 78 -39.49 -8.11 8.44
C ASN A 78 -40.07 -7.60 9.76
N GLN A 79 -39.54 -6.49 10.31
CA GLN A 79 -39.99 -5.95 11.59
C GLN A 79 -41.14 -4.96 11.42
N VAL A 80 -40.94 -3.96 10.53
CA VAL A 80 -41.92 -2.90 10.27
C VAL A 80 -43.03 -3.39 9.34
N LYS A 81 -42.73 -4.35 8.45
CA LYS A 81 -43.64 -4.85 7.42
C LYS A 81 -44.16 -3.71 6.54
N ILE A 82 -43.24 -2.92 6.02
CA ILE A 82 -43.52 -1.67 5.29
C ILE A 82 -44.40 -1.86 4.05
N LEU A 83 -44.37 -3.07 3.46
CA LEU A 83 -45.17 -3.45 2.30
C LEU A 83 -46.58 -3.96 2.65
N SER A 84 -46.97 -3.97 3.93
CA SER A 84 -48.31 -4.38 4.35
C SER A 84 -49.37 -3.37 3.88
N LEU A 85 -50.50 -3.90 3.38
CA LEU A 85 -51.61 -3.09 2.87
C LEU A 85 -52.14 -2.09 3.92
N SER A 86 -52.18 -2.47 5.20
CA SER A 86 -52.63 -1.62 6.30
C SER A 86 -51.74 -0.41 6.55
N ARG A 87 -50.43 -0.51 6.27
CA ARG A 87 -49.51 0.64 6.32
C ARG A 87 -49.63 1.52 5.09
N ILE A 88 -49.77 0.91 3.92
CA ILE A 88 -49.81 1.63 2.65
C ILE A 88 -51.10 2.44 2.49
N SER A 89 -52.23 1.88 2.92
CA SER A 89 -53.54 2.51 2.73
C SER A 89 -54.37 2.46 4.01
N ALA A 90 -54.90 3.61 4.41
CA ALA A 90 -55.96 3.67 5.41
C ALA A 90 -57.27 3.07 4.88
N LYS A 91 -58.18 2.69 5.79
CA LYS A 91 -59.54 2.26 5.44
C LYS A 91 -60.28 3.33 4.64
N GLY A 92 -60.83 2.96 3.49
CA GLY A 92 -61.49 3.86 2.54
C GLY A 92 -60.54 4.53 1.54
N CYS A 93 -59.23 4.23 1.54
CA CYS A 93 -58.25 4.78 0.60
C CYS A 93 -57.75 3.74 -0.43
N GLU A 94 -58.45 2.61 -0.57
CA GLU A 94 -58.01 1.41 -1.30
C GLU A 94 -57.69 1.71 -2.77
N LYS A 95 -58.36 2.70 -3.37
CA LYS A 95 -58.12 3.16 -4.75
C LYS A 95 -56.66 3.59 -5.00
N PHE A 96 -55.94 4.07 -3.99
CA PHE A 96 -54.55 4.52 -4.14
C PHE A 96 -53.52 3.42 -3.81
N ALA A 97 -53.95 2.35 -3.14
CA ALA A 97 -53.08 1.30 -2.64
C ALA A 97 -52.20 0.65 -3.73
N PRO A 98 -52.69 0.31 -4.94
CA PRO A 98 -51.85 -0.33 -5.95
C PRO A 98 -50.67 0.55 -6.37
N LYS A 99 -50.92 1.85 -6.56
CA LYS A 99 -49.89 2.82 -6.97
C LYS A 99 -48.83 3.01 -5.88
N TRP A 100 -49.27 3.18 -4.63
CA TRP A 100 -48.35 3.37 -3.51
C TRP A 100 -47.60 2.11 -3.13
N LEU A 101 -48.22 0.94 -3.27
CA LEU A 101 -47.54 -0.34 -3.11
C LEU A 101 -46.44 -0.50 -4.16
N ALA A 102 -46.73 -0.25 -5.43
CA ALA A 102 -45.73 -0.31 -6.50
C ALA A 102 -44.58 0.68 -6.29
N GLU A 103 -44.89 1.91 -5.85
CA GLU A 103 -43.89 2.93 -5.54
C GLU A 103 -43.01 2.53 -4.35
N THR A 104 -43.60 1.99 -3.29
CA THR A 104 -42.87 1.53 -2.08
C THR A 104 -42.03 0.30 -2.39
N HIS A 105 -42.56 -0.63 -3.19
CA HIS A 105 -41.83 -1.80 -3.67
C HIS A 105 -40.59 -1.38 -4.45
N SER A 106 -40.73 -0.49 -5.43
CA SER A 106 -39.60 0.02 -6.21
C SER A 106 -38.56 0.72 -5.34
N LEU A 107 -39.00 1.45 -4.33
CA LEU A 107 -38.09 2.17 -3.44
C LEU A 107 -37.31 1.23 -2.51
N VAL A 108 -37.97 0.23 -1.94
CA VAL A 108 -37.39 -0.64 -0.91
C VAL A 108 -36.69 -1.85 -1.52
N LEU A 109 -37.32 -2.54 -2.46
CA LEU A 109 -36.76 -3.79 -3.02
C LEU A 109 -35.76 -3.54 -4.14
N ASP A 110 -36.03 -2.57 -5.02
CA ASP A 110 -35.18 -2.33 -6.19
C ASP A 110 -34.06 -1.33 -5.89
N MET A 111 -34.42 -0.19 -5.26
CA MET A 111 -33.50 0.95 -5.15
C MET A 111 -32.64 0.95 -3.88
N LEU A 112 -33.20 0.59 -2.73
CA LEU A 112 -32.55 0.78 -1.43
C LEU A 112 -31.20 0.05 -1.30
N LYS A 113 -31.11 -1.16 -1.86
CA LYS A 113 -29.91 -2.00 -1.78
C LYS A 113 -28.78 -1.50 -2.69
N GLY A 114 -29.12 -0.96 -3.87
CA GLY A 114 -28.14 -0.50 -4.87
C GLY A 114 -27.77 0.99 -4.77
N ASP A 115 -28.74 1.85 -4.44
CA ASP A 115 -28.59 3.30 -4.31
C ASP A 115 -29.30 3.83 -3.05
N PRO A 116 -28.80 3.52 -1.83
CA PRO A 116 -29.39 4.02 -0.58
C PRO A 116 -29.43 5.55 -0.46
N ILE A 117 -28.44 6.27 -1.02
CA ILE A 117 -28.43 7.74 -1.04
C ILE A 117 -29.56 8.25 -1.95
N GLY A 118 -29.70 7.69 -3.15
CA GLY A 118 -30.79 8.02 -4.05
C GLY A 118 -32.16 7.65 -3.49
N ALA A 119 -32.28 6.51 -2.80
CA ALA A 119 -33.51 6.12 -2.12
C ALA A 119 -33.90 7.17 -1.06
N TYR A 120 -32.96 7.61 -0.22
CA TYR A 120 -33.18 8.67 0.76
C TYR A 120 -33.62 9.99 0.11
N VAL A 121 -32.93 10.43 -0.96
CA VAL A 121 -33.28 11.64 -1.71
C VAL A 121 -34.67 11.53 -2.34
N ARG A 122 -35.01 10.36 -2.91
CA ARG A 122 -36.32 10.08 -3.50
C ARG A 122 -37.43 10.16 -2.46
N VAL A 123 -37.23 9.57 -1.28
CA VAL A 123 -38.17 9.68 -0.16
C VAL A 123 -38.35 11.14 0.27
N LYS A 124 -37.25 11.89 0.48
CA LYS A 124 -37.31 13.30 0.91
C LYS A 124 -38.07 14.18 -0.09
N ARG A 125 -37.78 14.03 -1.39
CA ARG A 125 -38.49 14.73 -2.46
C ARG A 125 -39.96 14.35 -2.49
N ARG A 126 -40.27 13.06 -2.30
CA ARG A 126 -41.64 12.56 -2.31
C ARG A 126 -42.46 13.08 -1.14
N ILE A 127 -41.93 13.07 0.08
CA ILE A 127 -42.59 13.63 1.27
C ILE A 127 -42.95 15.10 1.02
N ARG A 128 -41.99 15.91 0.54
CA ARG A 128 -42.22 17.33 0.25
C ARG A 128 -43.35 17.54 -0.77
N LEU A 129 -43.33 16.76 -1.87
CA LEU A 129 -44.35 16.86 -2.90
C LEU A 129 -45.74 16.45 -2.40
N LEU A 130 -45.83 15.38 -1.60
CA LEU A 130 -47.10 14.93 -1.05
C LEU A 130 -47.64 15.93 0.00
N GLN A 131 -46.79 16.53 0.82
CA GLN A 131 -47.18 17.58 1.76
C GLN A 131 -47.76 18.81 1.05
N THR A 132 -47.11 19.31 0.00
CA THR A 132 -47.67 20.42 -0.81
C THR A 132 -48.98 20.03 -1.50
N ARG A 133 -49.14 18.76 -1.89
CA ARG A 133 -50.40 18.27 -2.49
C ARG A 133 -51.52 18.18 -1.46
N MET A 134 -51.22 17.84 -0.21
CA MET A 134 -52.19 17.76 0.88
C MET A 134 -52.88 19.10 1.14
N GLU A 135 -52.17 20.23 0.99
CA GLU A 135 -52.72 21.59 1.14
C GLU A 135 -53.73 21.96 0.04
N LYS A 136 -53.64 21.33 -1.13
CA LYS A 136 -54.43 21.67 -2.33
C LYS A 136 -55.57 20.69 -2.63
N THR A 137 -55.82 19.72 -1.77
CA THR A 137 -56.79 18.64 -2.02
C THR A 137 -57.88 18.59 -0.96
N ASN A 138 -58.97 17.87 -1.24
CA ASN A 138 -60.06 17.69 -0.28
C ASN A 138 -59.61 16.90 0.96
N ILE A 139 -60.37 17.01 2.05
CA ILE A 139 -60.08 16.41 3.36
C ILE A 139 -59.84 14.90 3.25
N PHE A 140 -60.65 14.21 2.42
CA PHE A 140 -60.53 12.77 2.20
C PHE A 140 -59.18 12.38 1.57
N MET A 141 -58.78 13.05 0.49
CA MET A 141 -57.49 12.81 -0.18
C MET A 141 -56.31 13.17 0.74
N SER A 142 -56.42 14.29 1.46
CA SER A 142 -55.40 14.73 2.42
C SER A 142 -55.17 13.69 3.52
N ARG A 143 -56.24 13.06 4.03
CA ARG A 143 -56.15 11.94 4.99
C ARG A 143 -55.38 10.75 4.41
N CYS A 144 -55.71 10.32 3.19
CA CYS A 144 -55.04 9.18 2.56
C CYS A 144 -53.55 9.47 2.32
N LEU A 145 -53.21 10.67 1.84
CA LEU A 145 -51.83 11.11 1.63
C LEU A 145 -51.04 11.18 2.93
N ARG A 146 -51.64 11.72 4.00
CA ARG A 146 -51.03 11.78 5.33
C ARG A 146 -50.66 10.39 5.83
N HIS A 147 -51.60 9.45 5.72
CA HIS A 147 -51.39 8.07 6.16
C HIS A 147 -50.18 7.44 5.46
N TYR A 148 -50.07 7.61 4.14
CA TYR A 148 -48.93 7.08 3.37
C TYR A 148 -47.60 7.74 3.76
N VAL A 149 -47.59 9.07 3.96
CA VAL A 149 -46.38 9.79 4.40
C VAL A 149 -45.95 9.30 5.79
N GLU A 150 -46.85 9.28 6.77
CA GLU A 150 -46.52 8.97 8.16
C GLU A 150 -46.20 7.48 8.39
N ASN A 151 -46.87 6.56 7.70
CA ASN A 151 -46.73 5.13 7.97
C ASN A 151 -45.77 4.40 7.03
N VAL A 152 -45.39 5.02 5.91
CA VAL A 152 -44.48 4.44 4.91
C VAL A 152 -43.24 5.30 4.70
N LEU A 153 -43.40 6.53 4.20
CA LEU A 153 -42.25 7.34 3.78
C LEU A 153 -41.41 7.85 4.96
N THR A 154 -42.03 8.32 6.03
CA THR A 154 -41.34 8.82 7.22
C THR A 154 -40.51 7.73 7.91
N PRO A 155 -41.03 6.51 8.16
CA PRO A 155 -40.22 5.42 8.71
C PRO A 155 -39.00 5.06 7.87
N ILE A 156 -39.13 5.06 6.53
CA ILE A 156 -38.00 4.80 5.62
C ILE A 156 -36.96 5.92 5.75
N LYS A 157 -37.41 7.18 5.70
CA LYS A 157 -36.55 8.36 5.86
C LYS A 157 -35.76 8.30 7.17
N GLU A 158 -36.46 8.10 8.30
CA GLU A 158 -35.85 8.09 9.63
C GLU A 158 -34.91 6.91 9.84
N ALA A 159 -35.21 5.75 9.26
CA ALA A 159 -34.31 4.60 9.32
C ALA A 159 -33.00 4.90 8.57
N LEU A 160 -33.09 5.50 7.38
CA LEU A 160 -31.93 5.87 6.59
C LEU A 160 -31.11 7.00 7.22
N GLU A 161 -31.74 8.04 7.78
CA GLU A 161 -31.05 9.15 8.46
C GLU A 161 -30.21 8.73 9.67
N LYS A 162 -30.50 7.57 10.26
CA LYS A 162 -29.73 7.03 11.38
C LYS A 162 -28.42 6.38 10.93
N THR A 163 -28.32 5.99 9.67
CA THR A 163 -27.12 5.34 9.13
C THR A 163 -25.96 6.32 8.96
N THR A 164 -24.75 5.84 9.19
CA THR A 164 -23.49 6.57 9.04
C THR A 164 -23.36 7.10 7.61
N LEU A 165 -23.67 6.28 6.60
CA LEU A 165 -23.62 6.65 5.19
C LEU A 165 -24.42 7.93 4.90
N ILE A 166 -25.68 7.99 5.34
CA ILE A 166 -26.55 9.16 5.10
C ILE A 166 -26.12 10.35 5.95
N LYS A 167 -25.68 10.13 7.21
CA LYS A 167 -25.17 11.21 8.07
C LYS A 167 -23.98 11.95 7.46
N MET A 168 -23.11 11.25 6.73
CA MET A 168 -21.94 11.85 6.08
C MET A 168 -22.31 12.76 4.89
N VAL A 169 -23.42 12.48 4.20
CA VAL A 169 -23.77 13.17 2.95
C VAL A 169 -24.97 14.11 3.06
N LYS A 170 -25.83 13.97 4.07
CA LYS A 170 -27.15 14.64 4.14
C LYS A 170 -27.14 16.15 3.88
N ASP A 171 -26.07 16.84 4.27
CA ASP A 171 -25.91 18.29 4.15
C ASP A 171 -25.41 18.73 2.75
N ARG A 172 -25.02 17.76 1.91
CA ARG A 172 -24.49 17.95 0.54
C ARG A 172 -25.40 17.38 -0.55
N LEU A 173 -26.65 17.00 -0.23
CA LEU A 173 -27.58 16.37 -1.18
C LEU A 173 -28.42 17.35 -2.02
N GLU A 174 -28.17 18.65 -1.90
CA GLU A 174 -28.83 19.64 -2.76
C GLU A 174 -28.35 19.47 -4.21
N GLY A 175 -29.30 19.40 -5.16
CA GLY A 175 -28.97 19.15 -6.57
C GLY A 175 -28.57 17.71 -6.92
N TYR A 176 -28.47 16.78 -5.95
CA TYR A 176 -28.07 15.39 -6.20
C TYR A 176 -28.95 14.70 -7.24
N ARG A 177 -28.32 14.01 -8.20
CA ARG A 177 -29.04 13.22 -9.22
C ARG A 177 -29.08 11.77 -8.76
N ILE A 178 -30.28 11.18 -8.76
CA ILE A 178 -30.46 9.77 -8.44
C ILE A 178 -29.65 8.92 -9.43
N GLY A 179 -28.93 7.91 -8.94
CA GLY A 179 -27.97 7.13 -9.71
C GLY A 179 -26.57 7.75 -9.84
N ASP A 180 -26.33 8.99 -9.38
CA ASP A 180 -24.98 9.56 -9.38
C ASP A 180 -24.10 8.87 -8.33
N ARG A 181 -23.01 8.26 -8.79
CA ARG A 181 -22.05 7.55 -7.95
C ARG A 181 -20.93 8.42 -7.37
N SER A 182 -20.91 9.73 -7.65
CA SER A 182 -19.86 10.65 -7.18
C SER A 182 -19.62 10.62 -5.67
N LEU A 183 -20.68 10.68 -4.86
CA LEU A 183 -20.61 10.61 -3.40
C LEU A 183 -20.14 9.24 -2.90
N TYR A 184 -20.52 8.14 -3.56
CA TYR A 184 -20.05 6.81 -3.19
C TYR A 184 -18.53 6.69 -3.37
N ARG A 185 -17.98 7.22 -4.46
CA ARG A 185 -16.53 7.30 -4.70
C ARG A 185 -15.78 8.27 -3.78
N GLU A 186 -16.48 9.05 -2.95
CA GLU A 186 -15.88 9.87 -1.89
C GLU A 186 -15.83 9.16 -0.54
N ILE A 187 -16.64 8.11 -0.37
CA ILE A 187 -16.86 7.44 0.91
C ILE A 187 -16.17 6.08 0.91
N PHE A 188 -16.28 5.37 -0.21
CA PHE A 188 -15.75 4.04 -0.38
C PHE A 188 -14.43 4.11 -1.16
N HIS A 189 -13.37 3.62 -0.51
CA HIS A 189 -12.00 3.58 -0.99
C HIS A 189 -11.43 2.20 -0.64
N PRO A 190 -11.74 1.16 -1.44
CA PRO A 190 -11.23 -0.17 -1.17
C PRO A 190 -9.72 -0.22 -1.33
N LEU A 191 -9.07 -1.04 -0.52
CA LEU A 191 -7.70 -1.45 -0.75
C LEU A 191 -7.68 -2.47 -1.88
N ILE A 192 -6.84 -2.23 -2.89
CA ILE A 192 -6.71 -3.12 -4.04
C ILE A 192 -5.51 -4.05 -3.83
N ARG A 193 -5.71 -5.35 -4.05
CA ARG A 193 -4.66 -6.35 -4.16
C ARG A 193 -4.77 -7.09 -5.48
N PRO A 194 -3.92 -6.82 -6.48
CA PRO A 194 -3.83 -7.64 -7.67
C PRO A 194 -3.43 -9.06 -7.28
N ASN A 195 -4.02 -10.09 -7.90
CA ASN A 195 -3.79 -11.48 -7.44
C ASN A 195 -2.32 -11.91 -7.47
N PHE A 196 -1.52 -11.39 -8.41
CA PHE A 196 -0.08 -11.67 -8.52
C PHE A 196 0.78 -10.96 -7.45
N MET A 197 0.23 -9.94 -6.77
CA MET A 197 0.87 -9.20 -5.69
C MET A 197 0.30 -9.60 -4.33
N LEU A 198 1.12 -9.49 -3.30
CA LEU A 198 0.67 -9.65 -1.93
C LEU A 198 0.33 -8.28 -1.31
N THR A 199 1.14 -7.26 -1.57
CA THR A 199 0.94 -5.91 -1.03
C THR A 199 -0.39 -5.30 -1.49
N ARG A 200 -1.16 -4.80 -0.53
CA ARG A 200 -2.37 -4.01 -0.76
C ARG A 200 -2.01 -2.55 -0.97
N TYR A 201 -2.76 -1.85 -1.81
CA TYR A 201 -2.57 -0.42 -2.00
C TYR A 201 -3.89 0.33 -2.11
N MET A 202 -3.85 1.61 -1.73
CA MET A 202 -4.93 2.53 -2.01
C MET A 202 -4.74 3.12 -3.41
N ALA A 203 -5.70 2.85 -4.29
CA ALA A 203 -5.61 3.18 -5.71
C ALA A 203 -5.97 4.62 -6.05
N THR A 204 -6.69 5.31 -5.17
CA THR A 204 -7.09 6.70 -5.36
C THR A 204 -6.46 7.58 -4.28
N PRO A 205 -5.91 8.75 -4.64
CA PRO A 205 -5.37 9.67 -3.65
C PRO A 205 -6.48 10.24 -2.76
N PRO A 206 -6.18 10.60 -1.50
CA PRO A 206 -7.17 11.18 -0.59
C PRO A 206 -7.72 12.51 -1.12
N LYS A 207 -9.04 12.61 -1.34
CA LYS A 207 -9.68 13.79 -1.97
C LYS A 207 -9.49 15.10 -1.20
N ASN A 208 -9.37 15.04 0.13
CA ASN A 208 -9.14 16.23 0.95
C ASN A 208 -7.67 16.68 0.94
N GLY A 209 -6.77 15.92 0.30
CA GLY A 209 -5.35 16.23 0.21
C GLY A 209 -5.07 17.30 -0.83
N ARG A 210 -4.32 18.34 -0.45
CA ARG A 210 -3.72 19.27 -1.40
C ARG A 210 -2.40 18.70 -1.89
N MET A 211 -2.26 18.44 -3.18
CA MET A 211 -0.98 18.04 -3.78
C MET A 211 0.05 19.18 -3.62
N VAL A 212 1.24 18.85 -3.12
CA VAL A 212 2.34 19.80 -2.88
C VAL A 212 3.54 19.56 -3.79
N ASP A 213 3.76 18.32 -4.23
CA ASP A 213 4.84 17.96 -5.14
C ASP A 213 4.47 16.74 -6.00
N LYS A 214 5.11 16.61 -7.16
CA LYS A 214 4.93 15.50 -8.09
C LYS A 214 6.21 15.26 -8.90
N TYR A 215 6.66 14.01 -8.93
CA TYR A 215 7.83 13.62 -9.72
C TYR A 215 7.72 12.17 -10.19
N THR A 216 8.69 11.75 -11.00
CA THR A 216 8.74 10.39 -11.59
C THR A 216 10.02 9.70 -11.17
N ILE A 217 9.90 8.44 -10.74
CA ILE A 217 11.02 7.55 -10.45
C ILE A 217 11.24 6.67 -11.69
N GLY A 218 12.48 6.63 -12.19
CA GLY A 218 12.78 5.97 -13.46
C GLY A 218 11.97 6.58 -14.60
N ASN A 219 11.30 5.74 -15.39
CA ASN A 219 10.52 6.20 -16.54
C ASN A 219 9.01 6.25 -16.29
N ASP A 220 8.48 5.38 -15.41
CA ASP A 220 7.05 5.06 -15.43
C ASP A 220 6.36 5.13 -14.05
N THR A 221 7.12 5.25 -12.96
CA THR A 221 6.57 5.28 -11.59
C THR A 221 6.31 6.72 -11.18
N ILE A 222 5.05 7.05 -10.91
CA ILE A 222 4.64 8.41 -10.53
C ILE A 222 4.57 8.50 -9.01
N VAL A 223 5.11 9.58 -8.45
CA VAL A 223 5.00 9.93 -7.04
C VAL A 223 4.31 11.28 -6.91
N GLU A 224 3.30 11.34 -6.05
CA GLU A 224 2.56 12.56 -5.71
C GLU A 224 2.54 12.72 -4.20
N ILE A 225 2.93 13.90 -3.70
CA ILE A 225 2.96 14.21 -2.27
C ILE A 225 1.75 15.07 -1.94
N PHE A 226 0.97 14.68 -0.93
CA PHE A 226 -0.22 15.39 -0.49
C PHE A 226 -0.10 15.87 0.95
N LYS A 227 -0.59 17.09 1.22
CA LYS A 227 -0.85 17.58 2.58
C LYS A 227 -2.34 17.44 2.87
N ILE A 228 -2.67 16.59 3.84
CA ILE A 228 -4.06 16.30 4.23
C ILE A 228 -4.43 17.13 5.47
N PRO A 229 -5.49 17.95 5.43
CA PRO A 229 -5.96 18.69 6.59
C PRO A 229 -6.20 17.77 7.80
N GLY A 230 -5.66 18.13 8.96
CA GLY A 230 -5.79 17.35 10.20
C GLY A 230 -4.76 16.23 10.38
N LYS A 231 -3.97 15.87 9.35
CA LYS A 231 -2.81 14.98 9.51
C LYS A 231 -1.52 15.80 9.63
N ILE A 232 -0.62 15.33 10.50
CA ILE A 232 0.70 15.95 10.72
C ILE A 232 1.66 15.56 9.58
N ARG A 233 1.64 14.29 9.18
CA ARG A 233 2.50 13.73 8.14
C ARG A 233 2.00 14.07 6.74
N TYR A 234 2.93 14.22 5.82
CA TYR A 234 2.61 14.19 4.40
C TYR A 234 2.20 12.78 3.97
N PHE A 235 1.40 12.73 2.91
CA PHE A 235 0.96 11.48 2.31
C PHE A 235 1.71 11.26 1.00
N TYR A 236 2.52 10.21 0.97
CA TYR A 236 3.34 9.80 -0.16
C TYR A 236 2.55 8.81 -1.02
N PHE A 237 1.99 9.28 -2.12
CA PHE A 237 1.20 8.45 -3.03
C PHE A 237 2.08 7.97 -4.18
N ILE A 238 2.40 6.68 -4.21
CA ILE A 238 3.19 6.06 -5.28
C ILE A 238 2.31 5.20 -6.19
N SER A 239 2.46 5.38 -7.49
CA SER A 239 1.73 4.67 -8.55
C SER A 239 2.71 4.09 -9.58
N PRO A 240 3.32 2.93 -9.28
CA PRO A 240 4.16 2.21 -10.23
C PRO A 240 3.32 1.62 -11.38
N PRO A 241 3.95 1.30 -12.53
CA PRO A 241 3.23 0.80 -13.70
C PRO A 241 2.43 -0.48 -13.42
N GLU A 242 2.91 -1.33 -12.52
CA GLU A 242 2.20 -2.55 -12.10
C GLU A 242 0.85 -2.31 -11.41
N PHE A 243 0.49 -1.08 -11.02
CA PHE A 243 -0.85 -0.77 -10.45
C PHE A 243 -1.87 -0.35 -11.53
N ARG A 244 -1.36 -0.05 -12.73
CA ARG A 244 -2.13 0.51 -13.84
C ARG A 244 -2.20 -0.44 -15.04
N LEU A 245 -1.84 -1.72 -14.85
CA LEU A 245 -1.90 -2.70 -15.92
C LEU A 245 -3.37 -3.02 -16.28
N PRO A 246 -3.67 -3.29 -17.56
CA PRO A 246 -4.95 -3.89 -17.96
C PRO A 246 -5.13 -5.30 -17.38
N GLU A 247 -6.39 -5.73 -17.26
CA GLU A 247 -6.76 -7.02 -16.65
C GLU A 247 -6.13 -8.23 -17.35
N GLU A 248 -6.07 -8.20 -18.68
CA GLU A 248 -5.42 -9.25 -19.49
C GLU A 248 -3.96 -9.48 -19.07
N LYS A 249 -3.24 -8.39 -18.75
CA LYS A 249 -1.83 -8.46 -18.33
C LYS A 249 -1.69 -8.95 -16.89
N TYR A 250 -2.62 -8.61 -16.00
CA TYR A 250 -2.63 -9.20 -14.65
C TYR A 250 -2.87 -10.70 -14.68
N ALA A 251 -3.81 -11.16 -15.53
CA ALA A 251 -4.07 -12.58 -15.69
C ALA A 251 -2.84 -13.34 -16.21
N LEU A 252 -2.04 -12.73 -17.09
CA LEU A 252 -0.75 -13.29 -17.53
C LEU A 252 0.25 -13.37 -16.38
N LEU A 253 0.43 -12.29 -15.61
CA LEU A 253 1.37 -12.26 -14.48
C LEU A 253 1.00 -13.26 -13.39
N ASP A 254 -0.27 -13.39 -13.04
CA ASP A 254 -0.72 -14.34 -12.03
C ASP A 254 -0.50 -15.79 -12.49
N SER A 255 -0.83 -16.08 -13.75
CA SER A 255 -0.61 -17.43 -14.33
C SER A 255 0.88 -17.77 -14.36
N ALA A 256 1.73 -16.82 -14.77
CA ALA A 256 3.17 -16.99 -14.78
C ALA A 256 3.74 -17.20 -13.37
N ARG A 257 3.28 -16.42 -12.39
CA ARG A 257 3.69 -16.55 -10.99
C ARG A 257 3.32 -17.91 -10.41
N ARG A 258 2.09 -18.41 -10.65
CA ARG A 258 1.66 -19.73 -10.20
C ARG A 258 2.52 -20.84 -10.78
N TYR A 259 2.77 -20.79 -12.09
CA TYR A 259 3.62 -21.76 -12.77
C TYR A 259 5.04 -21.80 -12.16
N MET A 260 5.64 -20.62 -11.92
CA MET A 260 6.97 -20.52 -11.29
C MET A 260 6.99 -21.00 -9.83
N ALA A 261 5.88 -20.82 -9.09
CA ALA A 261 5.77 -21.28 -7.72
C ALA A 261 5.69 -22.82 -7.63
N GLU A 262 5.04 -23.46 -8.61
CA GLU A 262 4.92 -24.91 -8.74
C GLU A 262 6.21 -25.57 -9.25
N HIS A 263 6.89 -24.92 -10.21
CA HIS A 263 8.11 -25.43 -10.85
C HIS A 263 9.36 -24.80 -10.24
N LYS A 264 9.58 -25.06 -8.95
CA LYS A 264 10.77 -24.56 -8.25
C LYS A 264 12.04 -25.12 -8.91
N PRO A 265 12.95 -24.27 -9.38
CA PRO A 265 14.19 -24.74 -10.01
C PRO A 265 15.10 -25.42 -8.97
N THR A 266 15.88 -26.41 -9.43
CA THR A 266 16.71 -27.27 -8.57
C THR A 266 17.79 -26.48 -7.83
N ARG A 267 17.98 -26.77 -6.53
CA ARG A 267 18.82 -26.02 -5.55
C ARG A 267 20.23 -25.61 -6.01
N ALA A 268 20.84 -26.27 -7.00
CA ALA A 268 22.23 -26.07 -7.38
C ALA A 268 22.51 -24.76 -8.15
N GLU A 269 21.50 -24.15 -8.78
CA GLU A 269 21.66 -22.93 -9.60
C GLU A 269 21.53 -21.62 -8.79
N PHE A 270 21.27 -21.69 -7.48
CA PHE A 270 20.80 -20.57 -6.63
C PHE A 270 21.75 -20.15 -5.52
N THR A 271 23.05 -20.43 -5.65
CA THR A 271 24.05 -19.97 -4.66
C THR A 271 24.37 -18.48 -4.76
N ASP A 272 24.12 -17.86 -5.92
CA ASP A 272 24.33 -16.44 -6.16
C ASP A 272 22.98 -15.73 -6.41
N PRO A 273 22.54 -14.85 -5.49
CA PRO A 273 21.27 -14.13 -5.59
C PRO A 273 21.12 -13.25 -6.83
N GLU A 274 22.21 -12.66 -7.32
CA GLU A 274 22.16 -11.80 -8.52
C GLU A 274 21.91 -12.64 -9.76
N LYS A 275 22.61 -13.77 -9.89
CA LYS A 275 22.41 -14.72 -11.00
C LYS A 275 21.03 -15.36 -10.94
N ALA A 276 20.55 -15.72 -9.75
CA ALA A 276 19.22 -16.26 -9.57
C ALA A 276 18.15 -15.33 -10.14
N ARG A 277 18.25 -14.03 -9.84
CA ARG A 277 17.30 -13.03 -10.34
C ARG A 277 17.31 -12.90 -11.86
N GLU A 278 18.49 -12.92 -12.48
CA GLU A 278 18.63 -12.88 -13.93
C GLU A 278 18.01 -14.12 -14.60
N VAL A 279 18.22 -15.30 -14.02
CA VAL A 279 17.58 -16.55 -14.47
C VAL A 279 16.06 -16.43 -14.38
N PHE A 280 15.52 -15.98 -13.25
CA PHE A 280 14.08 -15.77 -13.08
C PHE A 280 13.50 -14.73 -14.05
N LEU A 281 14.26 -13.68 -14.38
CA LEU A 281 13.86 -12.70 -15.38
C LEU A 281 13.76 -13.33 -16.78
N ASN A 282 14.74 -14.14 -17.17
CA ASN A 282 14.75 -14.79 -18.48
C ASN A 282 13.63 -15.84 -18.59
N ILE A 283 13.48 -16.71 -17.59
CA ILE A 283 12.38 -17.69 -17.51
C ILE A 283 11.02 -16.97 -17.55
N GLY A 284 10.86 -15.92 -16.73
CA GLY A 284 9.64 -15.13 -16.69
C GLY A 284 9.31 -14.49 -18.04
N ARG A 285 10.31 -13.98 -18.76
CA ARG A 285 10.14 -13.41 -20.10
C ARG A 285 9.61 -14.44 -21.10
N ASP A 286 10.19 -15.63 -21.12
CA ASP A 286 9.77 -16.68 -22.05
C ASP A 286 8.37 -17.22 -21.73
N LEU A 287 8.07 -17.41 -20.44
CA LEU A 287 6.77 -17.85 -19.95
C LEU A 287 5.65 -16.84 -20.27
N ILE A 288 5.89 -15.55 -20.03
CA ILE A 288 4.91 -14.50 -20.37
C ILE A 288 4.66 -14.49 -21.88
N ARG A 289 5.70 -14.66 -22.70
CA ARG A 289 5.57 -14.72 -24.16
C ARG A 289 4.70 -15.90 -24.60
N GLU A 290 4.92 -17.08 -24.01
CA GLU A 290 4.13 -18.29 -24.33
C GLU A 290 2.66 -18.15 -23.89
N LEU A 291 2.42 -17.68 -22.67
CA LEU A 291 1.07 -17.45 -22.13
C LEU A 291 0.32 -16.37 -22.91
N ALA A 292 0.99 -15.31 -23.35
CA ALA A 292 0.38 -14.28 -24.19
C ALA A 292 -0.04 -14.87 -25.55
N LYS A 293 0.83 -15.68 -26.16
CA LYS A 293 0.54 -16.35 -27.43
C LYS A 293 -0.64 -17.32 -27.33
N SER A 294 -0.71 -18.13 -26.26
CA SER A 294 -1.81 -19.10 -26.07
C SER A 294 -3.17 -18.43 -25.83
N ARG A 295 -3.17 -17.21 -25.28
CA ARG A 295 -4.38 -16.41 -25.03
C ARG A 295 -4.70 -15.40 -26.13
N GLY A 296 -3.89 -15.35 -27.20
CA GLY A 296 -4.09 -14.40 -28.30
C GLY A 296 -3.82 -12.93 -27.92
N ILE A 297 -3.06 -12.67 -26.86
CA ILE A 297 -2.71 -11.32 -26.40
C ILE A 297 -1.45 -10.86 -27.13
N SER A 298 -1.53 -9.71 -27.82
CA SER A 298 -0.36 -9.10 -28.48
C SER A 298 0.43 -8.26 -27.49
N LEU A 299 1.74 -8.52 -27.38
CA LEU A 299 2.66 -7.75 -26.54
C LEU A 299 3.79 -7.17 -27.38
N THR A 300 4.07 -5.90 -27.21
CA THR A 300 5.30 -5.27 -27.73
C THR A 300 6.52 -5.76 -26.96
N SER A 301 7.73 -5.62 -27.53
CA SER A 301 8.97 -5.97 -26.84
C SER A 301 9.15 -5.22 -25.52
N ASN A 302 8.71 -3.96 -25.45
CA ASN A 302 8.79 -3.15 -24.23
C ASN A 302 7.81 -3.64 -23.16
N GLU A 303 6.57 -3.97 -23.54
CA GLU A 303 5.59 -4.54 -22.60
C GLU A 303 6.03 -5.90 -22.07
N LEU A 304 6.58 -6.76 -22.93
CA LEU A 304 7.11 -8.06 -22.51
C LEU A 304 8.23 -7.90 -21.48
N GLU A 305 9.18 -7.00 -21.73
CA GLU A 305 10.28 -6.72 -20.81
C GLU A 305 9.77 -6.10 -19.49
N GLN A 306 8.80 -5.19 -19.56
CA GLN A 306 8.18 -4.59 -18.39
C GLN A 306 7.47 -5.65 -17.52
N LEU A 307 6.65 -6.52 -18.12
CA LEU A 307 5.96 -7.59 -17.41
C LEU A 307 6.96 -8.61 -16.82
N ALA A 308 8.02 -8.96 -17.55
CA ALA A 308 9.06 -9.86 -17.04
C ALA A 308 9.78 -9.27 -15.82
N ARG A 309 10.10 -7.98 -15.84
CA ARG A 309 10.70 -7.27 -14.70
C ARG A 309 9.77 -7.21 -13.49
N ILE A 310 8.48 -6.94 -13.72
CA ILE A 310 7.46 -6.96 -12.66
C ILE A 310 7.38 -8.37 -12.05
N LEU A 311 7.27 -9.41 -12.88
CA LEU A 311 7.22 -10.79 -12.41
C LEU A 311 8.46 -11.17 -11.60
N SER A 312 9.66 -10.88 -12.10
CA SER A 312 10.93 -11.12 -11.39
C SER A 312 10.99 -10.38 -10.04
N ARG A 313 10.53 -9.12 -9.98
CA ARG A 313 10.47 -8.31 -8.75
C ARG A 313 9.58 -8.95 -7.67
N TYR A 314 8.43 -9.51 -8.04
CA TYR A 314 7.49 -10.11 -7.08
C TYR A 314 7.74 -11.60 -6.80
N THR A 315 8.56 -12.28 -7.61
CA THR A 315 8.91 -13.70 -7.41
C THR A 315 10.27 -13.86 -6.71
N ALA A 316 11.33 -13.33 -7.31
CA ALA A 316 12.69 -13.44 -6.81
C ALA A 316 13.11 -12.23 -5.96
N GLY A 317 12.53 -11.05 -6.22
CA GLY A 317 12.85 -9.81 -5.53
C GLY A 317 12.07 -9.53 -4.25
N PHE A 318 12.11 -8.27 -3.81
CA PHE A 318 11.44 -7.74 -2.62
C PHE A 318 10.14 -6.98 -2.93
N GLY A 319 9.59 -7.16 -4.13
CA GLY A 319 8.31 -6.57 -4.51
C GLY A 319 8.33 -5.05 -4.44
N ILE A 320 7.35 -4.48 -3.75
CA ILE A 320 7.17 -3.02 -3.66
C ILE A 320 8.32 -2.31 -2.93
N LEU A 321 9.05 -3.00 -2.04
CA LEU A 321 10.19 -2.40 -1.33
C LEU A 321 11.27 -1.96 -2.30
N GLU A 322 11.49 -2.69 -3.39
CA GLU A 322 12.45 -2.29 -4.42
C GLU A 322 12.04 -1.01 -5.13
N VAL A 323 10.73 -0.83 -5.36
CA VAL A 323 10.18 0.38 -5.98
C VAL A 323 10.39 1.57 -5.05
N LEU A 324 10.12 1.43 -3.75
CA LEU A 324 10.38 2.47 -2.76
C LEU A 324 11.88 2.79 -2.68
N LEU A 325 12.73 1.78 -2.55
CA LEU A 325 14.18 1.96 -2.45
C LEU A 325 14.80 2.54 -3.73
N SER A 326 14.15 2.41 -4.89
CA SER A 326 14.60 3.04 -6.13
C SER A 326 14.45 4.57 -6.14
N ASP A 327 13.67 5.15 -5.21
CA ASP A 327 13.57 6.59 -5.07
C ASP A 327 14.81 7.17 -4.36
N GLU A 328 15.55 8.02 -5.06
CA GLU A 328 16.72 8.70 -4.50
C GLU A 328 16.37 9.66 -3.34
N LYS A 329 15.12 10.13 -3.26
CA LYS A 329 14.65 11.02 -2.19
C LYS A 329 14.26 10.29 -0.90
N ILE A 330 14.11 8.97 -0.92
CA ILE A 330 13.81 8.18 0.28
C ILE A 330 15.11 7.90 1.04
N GLN A 331 15.12 8.18 2.35
CA GLN A 331 16.26 7.92 3.24
C GLN A 331 16.04 6.64 4.04
N ASP A 332 14.84 6.48 4.61
CA ASP A 332 14.47 5.31 5.41
C ASP A 332 13.09 4.80 5.01
N VAL A 333 12.86 3.49 5.15
CA VAL A 333 11.55 2.84 4.98
C VAL A 333 11.27 2.03 6.25
N TYR A 334 10.07 2.17 6.80
CA TYR A 334 9.64 1.50 8.03
C TYR A 334 8.39 0.66 7.76
N VAL A 335 8.48 -0.61 8.10
CA VAL A 335 7.35 -1.55 8.09
C VAL A 335 7.10 -1.99 9.53
N ASN A 336 6.06 -1.46 10.12
CA ASN A 336 5.77 -1.66 11.54
C ASN A 336 4.82 -2.86 11.75
N SER A 337 5.00 -3.55 12.87
CA SER A 337 4.01 -4.49 13.40
C SER A 337 2.82 -3.73 13.99
N PRO A 338 1.60 -4.31 14.02
CA PRO A 338 1.17 -5.52 13.33
C PRO A 338 1.04 -5.31 11.81
N ILE A 339 1.76 -6.14 11.05
CA ILE A 339 1.77 -6.08 9.59
C ILE A 339 0.39 -6.41 9.03
N GLY A 340 -0.01 -5.65 8.00
CA GLY A 340 -1.34 -5.72 7.39
C GLY A 340 -2.37 -4.78 8.02
N LEU A 341 -2.05 -4.11 9.13
CA LEU A 341 -2.95 -3.10 9.71
C LEU A 341 -2.41 -1.68 9.56
N THR A 342 -1.10 -1.53 9.33
CA THR A 342 -0.45 -0.23 9.18
C THR A 342 0.18 -0.10 7.79
N PRO A 343 0.18 1.12 7.22
CA PRO A 343 0.88 1.38 5.97
C PRO A 343 2.39 1.39 6.18
N ILE A 344 3.14 1.32 5.09
CA ILE A 344 4.58 1.59 5.09
C ILE A 344 4.77 3.09 5.37
N TYR A 345 5.70 3.41 6.27
CA TYR A 345 6.16 4.78 6.50
C TYR A 345 7.53 4.96 5.85
N ILE A 346 7.83 6.19 5.44
CA ILE A 346 9.13 6.53 4.87
C ILE A 346 9.66 7.81 5.47
N GLN A 347 10.98 7.97 5.51
CA GLN A 347 11.64 9.25 5.73
C GLN A 347 12.02 9.83 4.37
N HIS A 348 11.33 10.89 3.94
CA HIS A 348 11.59 11.59 2.69
C HIS A 348 12.54 12.78 2.91
N ALA A 349 13.49 13.00 2.00
CA ALA A 349 14.52 14.04 2.13
C ALA A 349 13.94 15.47 2.26
N ASP A 350 12.86 15.77 1.54
CA ASP A 350 12.24 17.10 1.51
C ASP A 350 11.01 17.26 2.44
N PHE A 351 10.38 16.15 2.84
CA PHE A 351 9.05 16.15 3.49
C PHE A 351 9.02 15.43 4.83
N GLU A 352 10.18 15.02 5.34
CA GLU A 352 10.33 14.26 6.58
C GLU A 352 9.53 12.94 6.54
N GLU A 353 8.97 12.53 7.68
CA GLU A 353 8.21 11.29 7.79
C GLU A 353 6.88 11.38 7.03
N CYS A 354 6.70 10.49 6.06
CA CYS A 354 5.49 10.38 5.24
C CYS A 354 4.79 9.02 5.44
N GLU A 355 3.46 9.03 5.37
CA GLU A 355 2.63 7.84 5.29
C GLU A 355 2.41 7.47 3.82
N THR A 356 2.59 6.20 3.43
CA THR A 356 2.39 5.77 2.04
C THR A 356 1.00 5.20 1.77
N ASN A 357 0.63 5.06 0.49
CA ASN A 357 -0.58 4.34 0.07
C ASN A 357 -0.42 2.80 0.04
N LEU A 358 0.64 2.26 0.65
CA LEU A 358 1.01 0.85 0.57
C LEU A 358 0.82 0.16 1.93
N ILE A 359 0.12 -0.97 1.96
CA ILE A 359 -0.07 -1.80 3.15
C ILE A 359 0.43 -3.21 2.84
N PRO A 360 1.58 -3.63 3.41
CA PRO A 360 2.12 -4.95 3.18
C PRO A 360 1.27 -6.00 3.88
N THR A 361 1.19 -7.21 3.32
CA THR A 361 0.52 -8.33 4.01
C THR A 361 1.49 -9.12 4.87
N ARG A 362 0.96 -10.04 5.67
CA ARG A 362 1.80 -10.92 6.49
C ARG A 362 2.65 -11.84 5.61
N GLU A 363 2.09 -12.29 4.49
CA GLU A 363 2.79 -13.12 3.52
C GLU A 363 3.95 -12.37 2.85
N ASP A 364 3.79 -11.07 2.53
CA ASP A 364 4.91 -10.22 2.07
C ASP A 364 6.04 -10.25 3.08
N ALA A 365 5.71 -9.96 4.33
CA ALA A 365 6.67 -9.86 5.42
C ALA A 365 7.39 -11.18 5.68
N GLU A 366 6.69 -12.31 5.70
CA GLU A 366 7.29 -13.63 5.88
C GLU A 366 8.19 -14.02 4.70
N ALA A 367 7.77 -13.66 3.47
CA ALA A 367 8.58 -13.86 2.28
C ALA A 367 9.85 -13.00 2.32
N TRP A 368 9.78 -11.76 2.80
CA TRP A 368 10.97 -10.92 3.03
C TRP A 368 11.89 -11.50 4.10
N ALA A 369 11.37 -11.90 5.26
CA ALA A 369 12.16 -12.57 6.32
C ALA A 369 12.91 -13.79 5.78
N THR A 370 12.22 -14.63 5.02
CA THR A 370 12.82 -15.83 4.40
C THR A 370 13.94 -15.48 3.45
N ARG A 371 13.74 -14.48 2.58
CA ARG A 371 14.79 -14.00 1.67
C ARG A 371 15.97 -13.39 2.43
N PHE A 372 15.73 -12.57 3.46
CA PHE A 372 16.83 -12.01 4.26
C PHE A 372 17.67 -13.09 4.95
N ARG A 373 17.04 -14.14 5.49
CA ARG A 373 17.79 -15.30 6.04
C ARG A 373 18.68 -15.95 4.98
N MET A 374 18.12 -16.18 3.79
CA MET A 374 18.86 -16.80 2.68
C MET A 374 20.03 -15.93 2.18
N LEU A 375 19.80 -14.63 1.97
CA LEU A 375 20.81 -13.70 1.46
C LEU A 375 21.93 -13.44 2.47
N SER A 376 21.57 -13.28 3.75
CA SER A 376 22.52 -12.93 4.79
C SER A 376 23.25 -14.14 5.38
N GLY A 377 22.69 -15.35 5.19
CA GLY A 377 23.13 -16.56 5.90
C GLY A 377 22.86 -16.51 7.41
N ARG A 378 22.07 -15.55 7.89
CA ARG A 378 21.80 -15.34 9.32
C ARG A 378 20.46 -15.94 9.73
N PRO A 379 20.35 -16.47 10.96
CA PRO A 379 19.06 -16.87 11.51
C PRO A 379 18.17 -15.65 11.75
N LEU A 380 16.86 -15.87 11.68
CA LEU A 380 15.82 -14.96 12.13
C LEU A 380 14.67 -15.83 12.63
N ASP A 381 14.74 -16.15 13.92
CA ASP A 381 13.88 -17.11 14.63
C ASP A 381 13.63 -16.63 16.06
N GLU A 382 13.08 -17.49 16.93
CA GLU A 382 12.75 -17.10 18.30
C GLU A 382 14.00 -16.88 19.18
N ALA A 383 15.08 -17.63 18.91
CA ALA A 383 16.35 -17.52 19.64
C ALA A 383 17.20 -16.34 19.14
N ASN A 384 17.06 -15.99 17.85
CA ASN A 384 17.72 -14.88 17.20
C ASN A 384 16.67 -13.91 16.62
N PRO A 385 16.02 -13.10 17.47
CA PRO A 385 14.87 -12.30 17.07
C PRO A 385 15.22 -11.02 16.31
N VAL A 386 16.51 -10.78 16.03
CA VAL A 386 17.02 -9.62 15.30
C VAL A 386 17.95 -10.10 14.18
N LEU A 387 17.67 -9.68 12.96
CA LEU A 387 18.56 -9.84 11.81
C LEU A 387 18.92 -8.45 11.28
N ASP A 388 20.22 -8.20 11.18
CA ASP A 388 20.77 -6.98 10.60
C ASP A 388 21.64 -7.38 9.39
N THR A 389 21.33 -6.86 8.21
CA THR A 389 22.00 -7.22 6.97
C THR A 389 21.99 -6.08 5.97
N GLU A 390 22.78 -6.23 4.91
CA GLU A 390 22.70 -5.40 3.72
C GLU A 390 21.71 -6.00 2.71
N LEU A 391 20.99 -5.13 2.03
CA LEU A 391 20.14 -5.42 0.90
C LEU A 391 20.68 -4.68 -0.32
N ILE A 392 20.94 -5.43 -1.38
CA ILE A 392 21.32 -4.89 -2.69
C ILE A 392 20.17 -5.22 -3.65
N VAL A 393 19.59 -4.19 -4.25
CA VAL A 393 18.53 -4.29 -5.24
C VAL A 393 18.91 -3.47 -6.48
N PRO A 394 18.29 -3.72 -7.65
CA PRO A 394 18.58 -2.93 -8.83
C PRO A 394 18.40 -1.43 -8.57
N GLY A 395 19.49 -0.67 -8.68
CA GLY A 395 19.49 0.79 -8.50
C GLY A 395 19.52 1.29 -7.06
N ALA A 396 19.60 0.44 -6.04
CA ALA A 396 19.72 0.89 -4.65
C ALA A 396 20.41 -0.13 -3.74
N ARG A 397 21.00 0.39 -2.66
CA ARG A 397 21.50 -0.43 -1.54
C ARG A 397 20.89 0.10 -0.25
N ALA A 398 20.60 -0.78 0.69
CA ALA A 398 20.08 -0.39 1.99
C ALA A 398 20.54 -1.34 3.09
N ARG A 399 20.83 -0.80 4.27
CA ARG A 399 20.87 -1.61 5.50
C ARG A 399 19.45 -2.00 5.88
N VAL A 400 19.26 -3.22 6.34
CA VAL A 400 17.97 -3.77 6.78
C VAL A 400 18.12 -4.33 8.17
N CYS A 401 17.28 -3.85 9.09
CA CYS A 401 17.04 -4.47 10.38
C CYS A 401 15.65 -5.12 10.36
N ALA A 402 15.58 -6.40 10.66
CA ALA A 402 14.36 -7.18 10.78
C ALA A 402 14.23 -7.72 12.21
N ILE A 403 13.04 -7.64 12.78
CA ILE A 403 12.74 -8.12 14.14
C ILE A 403 11.57 -9.10 14.13
N THR A 404 11.56 -10.07 15.05
CA THR A 404 10.48 -11.07 15.20
C THR A 404 9.69 -10.90 16.49
N ARG A 405 8.68 -11.77 16.69
CA ARG A 405 7.73 -11.73 17.80
C ARG A 405 8.38 -11.67 19.18
N THR A 406 9.51 -12.35 19.39
CA THR A 406 10.19 -12.38 20.69
C THR A 406 10.63 -11.00 21.16
N LEU A 407 10.96 -10.09 20.22
CA LEU A 407 11.34 -8.71 20.51
C LEU A 407 10.18 -7.71 20.26
N SER A 408 9.35 -7.97 19.26
CA SER A 408 8.20 -7.14 18.88
C SER A 408 6.91 -7.94 19.08
N PRO A 409 6.14 -7.74 20.16
CA PRO A 409 4.99 -8.58 20.51
C PRO A 409 3.97 -8.79 19.37
N ASP A 410 3.80 -7.77 18.53
CA ASP A 410 2.88 -7.77 17.39
C ASP A 410 3.40 -8.50 16.14
N GLY A 411 4.61 -9.07 16.20
CA GLY A 411 5.22 -9.90 15.16
C GLY A 411 6.36 -9.22 14.41
N LEU A 412 6.49 -9.52 13.12
CA LEU A 412 7.57 -9.03 12.26
C LEU A 412 7.55 -7.51 12.12
N GLY A 413 8.73 -6.90 12.08
CA GLY A 413 8.92 -5.49 11.76
C GLY A 413 10.24 -5.28 11.01
N TYR A 414 10.31 -4.22 10.20
CA TYR A 414 11.49 -3.91 9.39
C TYR A 414 11.81 -2.42 9.38
N ALA A 415 13.10 -2.11 9.40
CA ALA A 415 13.62 -0.78 9.13
C ALA A 415 14.70 -0.89 8.05
N PHE A 416 14.55 -0.11 6.98
CA PHE A 416 15.48 0.00 5.89
C PHE A 416 16.11 1.38 5.92
N ARG A 417 17.43 1.46 5.84
CA ARG A 417 18.18 2.71 5.68
C ARG A 417 18.90 2.68 4.35
N ARG A 418 18.44 3.52 3.42
CA ARG A 418 18.97 3.57 2.07
C ARG A 418 20.36 4.21 2.07
N HIS A 419 21.31 3.53 1.45
CA HIS A 419 22.63 4.07 1.18
C HIS A 419 22.56 5.05 0.02
N ARG A 420 23.25 6.17 0.15
CA ARG A 420 23.34 7.15 -0.94
C ARG A 420 24.20 6.59 -2.08
N ASP A 421 23.70 6.62 -3.31
CA ASP A 421 24.43 6.09 -4.47
C ASP A 421 25.66 6.93 -4.81
N LYS A 422 25.52 8.26 -4.68
CA LYS A 422 26.59 9.23 -4.91
C LYS A 422 27.12 9.72 -3.56
N PRO A 423 28.39 9.45 -3.22
CA PRO A 423 28.95 9.88 -1.95
C PRO A 423 28.86 11.39 -1.82
N TRP A 424 28.80 11.86 -0.57
CA TRP A 424 28.96 13.28 -0.29
C TRP A 424 30.36 13.73 -0.69
N THR A 425 30.47 14.98 -1.13
CA THR A 425 31.74 15.63 -1.49
C THR A 425 31.84 16.96 -0.77
N LEU A 426 33.06 17.46 -0.54
CA LEU A 426 33.24 18.78 0.07
C LEU A 426 32.50 19.89 -0.71
N PRO A 427 32.55 19.97 -2.05
CA PRO A 427 31.75 20.92 -2.82
C PRO A 427 30.24 20.78 -2.59
N LEU A 428 29.74 19.56 -2.44
CA LEU A 428 28.32 19.32 -2.18
C LEU A 428 27.94 19.80 -0.78
N PHE A 429 28.78 19.56 0.24
CA PHE A 429 28.55 20.08 1.59
C PHE A 429 28.55 21.61 1.64
N ILE A 430 29.44 22.27 0.88
CA ILE A 430 29.43 23.73 0.71
C ILE A 430 28.12 24.18 0.05
N LYS A 431 27.68 23.49 -1.01
CA LYS A 431 26.44 23.82 -1.72
C LYS A 431 25.21 23.76 -0.82
N VAL A 432 25.12 22.77 0.07
CA VAL A 432 24.02 22.65 1.05
C VAL A 432 24.27 23.46 2.33
N LYS A 433 25.33 24.27 2.37
CA LYS A 433 25.73 25.14 3.49
C LYS A 433 25.96 24.37 4.81
N PHE A 434 26.41 23.12 4.72
CA PHE A 434 26.81 22.33 5.89
C PHE A 434 28.19 22.75 6.41
N ILE A 435 29.10 23.11 5.51
CA ILE A 435 30.43 23.67 5.80
C ILE A 435 30.68 24.88 4.90
N ASP A 436 31.64 25.72 5.26
CA ASP A 436 32.14 26.77 4.40
C ASP A 436 33.38 26.31 3.60
N PRO A 437 33.81 27.07 2.57
CA PRO A 437 35.00 26.74 1.79
C PRO A 437 36.30 26.70 2.60
N LEU A 438 36.40 27.48 3.68
CA LEU A 438 37.60 27.53 4.52
C LEU A 438 37.77 26.21 5.28
N TYR A 439 36.70 25.71 5.89
CA TYR A 439 36.67 24.41 6.54
C TYR A 439 37.02 23.29 5.56
N ALA A 440 36.42 23.29 4.36
CA ALA A 440 36.71 22.30 3.34
C ALA A 440 38.19 22.29 2.94
N GLY A 441 38.76 23.48 2.67
CA GLY A 441 40.19 23.60 2.35
C GLY A 441 41.11 23.17 3.49
N LEU A 442 40.76 23.52 4.73
CA LEU A 442 41.50 23.09 5.92
C LEU A 442 41.47 21.56 6.07
N MET A 443 40.32 20.92 5.93
CA MET A 443 40.21 19.45 6.03
C MET A 443 41.00 18.76 4.93
N SER A 444 40.90 19.22 3.67
CA SER A 444 41.67 18.70 2.55
C SER A 444 43.19 18.82 2.82
N PHE A 445 43.64 19.96 3.33
CA PHE A 445 45.04 20.17 3.73
C PHE A 445 45.50 19.23 4.86
N LEU A 446 44.67 18.99 5.87
CA LEU A 446 45.00 18.06 6.96
C LEU A 446 45.11 16.61 6.46
N ILE A 447 44.27 16.22 5.50
CA ILE A 447 44.29 14.88 4.90
C ILE A 447 45.53 14.69 4.04
N ASP A 448 45.88 15.67 3.21
CA ASP A 448 47.13 15.66 2.43
C ASP A 448 48.36 15.58 3.35
N GLY A 449 48.31 16.27 4.50
CA GLY A 449 49.30 16.19 5.58
C GLY A 449 49.26 14.91 6.42
N SER A 450 48.46 13.90 6.04
CA SER A 450 48.34 12.59 6.71
C SER A 450 48.03 12.69 8.22
N ARG A 451 47.18 13.66 8.61
CA ARG A 451 46.80 13.85 10.02
C ARG A 451 45.69 12.88 10.44
N THR A 452 45.78 12.38 11.67
CA THR A 452 44.71 11.60 12.29
C THR A 452 43.54 12.50 12.66
N LEU A 453 42.33 12.11 12.26
CA LEU A 453 41.10 12.86 12.51
C LEU A 453 40.06 11.96 13.19
N LEU A 454 39.26 12.55 14.09
CA LEU A 454 38.08 11.92 14.68
C LEU A 454 36.87 12.81 14.39
N ILE A 455 35.85 12.26 13.75
CA ILE A 455 34.59 12.96 13.48
C ILE A 455 33.59 12.56 14.56
N ALA A 456 33.27 13.50 15.44
CA ALA A 456 32.35 13.29 16.56
C ALA A 456 31.05 14.06 16.36
N GLY A 457 29.97 13.58 16.97
CA GLY A 457 28.64 14.16 16.86
C GLY A 457 27.55 13.21 17.36
N THR A 458 26.34 13.73 17.50
CA THR A 458 25.17 12.92 17.87
C THR A 458 24.75 11.96 16.75
N ARG A 459 23.83 11.03 17.04
CA ARG A 459 23.21 10.18 16.02
C ARG A 459 22.58 11.04 14.92
N SER A 460 22.76 10.65 13.66
CA SER A 460 22.24 11.37 12.48
C SER A 460 22.80 12.78 12.23
N SER A 461 23.89 13.19 12.89
CA SER A 461 24.55 14.49 12.66
C SER A 461 25.37 14.59 11.36
N GLY A 462 25.43 13.51 10.57
CA GLY A 462 26.18 13.47 9.31
C GLY A 462 27.63 12.97 9.40
N LYS A 463 28.03 12.35 10.53
CA LYS A 463 29.41 11.87 10.77
C LYS A 463 29.96 10.99 9.65
N THR A 464 29.30 9.88 9.35
CA THR A 464 29.73 8.93 8.31
C THR A 464 29.71 9.56 6.92
N SER A 465 28.77 10.49 6.68
CA SER A 465 28.70 11.25 5.42
C SER A 465 29.89 12.20 5.25
N LEU A 466 30.28 12.90 6.32
CA LEU A 466 31.48 13.74 6.32
C LEU A 466 32.74 12.89 6.15
N LEU A 467 32.87 11.79 6.90
CA LEU A 467 33.98 10.85 6.78
C LEU A 467 34.14 10.33 5.35
N GLY A 468 33.05 9.84 4.75
CA GLY A 468 33.06 9.36 3.38
C GLY A 468 33.43 10.42 2.36
N SER A 469 33.09 11.69 2.59
CA SER A 469 33.52 12.80 1.73
C SER A 469 35.01 13.12 1.86
N LEU A 470 35.54 13.06 3.07
CA LEU A 470 36.96 13.28 3.35
C LEU A 470 37.84 12.16 2.78
N MET A 471 37.32 10.93 2.70
CA MET A 471 38.03 9.83 2.03
C MET A 471 38.34 10.13 0.56
N LEU A 472 37.56 10.99 -0.11
CA LEU A 472 37.83 11.40 -1.49
C LEU A 472 39.05 12.33 -1.61
N GLU A 473 39.43 13.01 -0.53
CA GLU A 473 40.62 13.87 -0.48
C GLU A 473 41.92 13.07 -0.30
N ILE A 474 41.83 11.77 0.02
CA ILE A 474 43.00 10.89 0.14
C ILE A 474 43.63 10.69 -1.25
N MET A 475 44.95 10.89 -1.37
CA MET A 475 45.64 10.63 -2.63
C MET A 475 45.53 9.15 -3.03
N LYS A 476 45.15 8.87 -4.29
CA LYS A 476 44.95 7.50 -4.82
C LYS A 476 46.16 6.57 -4.72
N LYS A 477 47.37 7.10 -4.52
CA LYS A 477 48.61 6.32 -4.30
C LYS A 477 48.60 5.56 -2.97
N PHE A 478 47.79 5.99 -2.00
CA PHE A 478 47.71 5.38 -0.68
C PHE A 478 46.72 4.22 -0.68
N ARG A 479 47.07 3.16 0.06
CA ARG A 479 46.17 2.03 0.31
C ARG A 479 45.29 2.35 1.53
N ILE A 480 43.98 2.19 1.36
CA ILE A 480 42.98 2.43 2.39
C ILE A 480 42.46 1.09 2.91
N VAL A 481 42.36 0.92 4.22
CA VAL A 481 41.64 -0.21 4.84
C VAL A 481 40.51 0.37 5.69
N THR A 482 39.28 -0.05 5.43
CA THR A 482 38.12 0.34 6.25
C THR A 482 37.72 -0.79 7.19
N VAL A 483 37.31 -0.45 8.41
CA VAL A 483 36.72 -1.39 9.38
C VAL A 483 35.40 -0.82 9.85
N GLU A 484 34.31 -1.54 9.65
CA GLU A 484 32.95 -1.09 9.99
C GLU A 484 32.13 -2.24 10.56
N ASP A 485 31.24 -1.96 11.53
CA ASP A 485 30.24 -2.95 11.97
C ASP A 485 29.06 -3.04 10.97
N THR A 486 28.78 -1.90 10.33
CA THR A 486 27.75 -1.67 9.32
C THR A 486 28.40 -1.03 8.11
N LEU A 487 28.20 -1.60 6.91
CA LEU A 487 28.93 -1.20 5.72
C LEU A 487 28.34 0.07 5.08
N GLU A 488 28.61 1.24 5.66
CA GLU A 488 28.08 2.54 5.21
C GLU A 488 29.03 3.31 4.29
N LEU A 489 30.35 3.08 4.42
CA LEU A 489 31.35 3.84 3.68
C LEU A 489 31.29 3.54 2.16
N PRO A 490 31.57 4.55 1.30
CA PRO A 490 31.38 4.46 -0.15
C PRO A 490 32.49 3.68 -0.88
N VAL A 491 32.92 2.54 -0.32
CA VAL A 491 34.06 1.73 -0.81
C VAL A 491 33.90 1.34 -2.28
N VAL A 492 32.70 0.93 -2.71
CA VAL A 492 32.44 0.52 -4.10
C VAL A 492 32.67 1.69 -5.06
N GLN A 493 32.18 2.88 -4.70
CA GLN A 493 32.35 4.09 -5.49
C GLN A 493 33.82 4.52 -5.54
N LEU A 494 34.55 4.46 -4.41
CA LEU A 494 35.98 4.75 -4.41
C LEU A 494 36.77 3.75 -5.28
N ARG A 495 36.43 2.45 -5.27
CA ARG A 495 37.05 1.46 -6.18
C ARG A 495 36.83 1.83 -7.65
N GLN A 496 35.61 2.23 -8.02
CA GLN A 496 35.29 2.68 -9.38
C GLN A 496 36.09 3.93 -9.78
N LEU A 497 36.43 4.79 -8.82
CA LEU A 497 37.30 5.96 -9.03
C LEU A 497 38.80 5.61 -9.05
N GLY A 498 39.18 4.35 -8.86
CA GLY A 498 40.57 3.87 -8.94
C GLY A 498 41.35 3.92 -7.61
N TYR A 499 40.66 3.95 -6.46
CA TYR A 499 41.33 3.86 -5.16
C TYR A 499 41.68 2.40 -4.82
N ASN A 500 42.86 2.19 -4.22
CA ASN A 500 43.24 0.92 -3.62
C ASN A 500 42.62 0.81 -2.21
N ILE A 501 41.45 0.20 -2.10
CA ILE A 501 40.66 0.17 -0.87
C ILE A 501 40.14 -1.23 -0.52
N GLU A 502 40.50 -1.70 0.68
CA GLU A 502 40.02 -2.94 1.27
C GLU A 502 38.99 -2.66 2.36
N ARG A 503 37.97 -3.52 2.48
CA ARG A 503 36.87 -3.33 3.43
C ARG A 503 36.73 -4.54 4.34
N LEU A 504 36.84 -4.31 5.64
CA LEU A 504 36.65 -5.31 6.68
C LEU A 504 35.32 -5.05 7.39
N LYS A 505 34.59 -6.14 7.69
CA LYS A 505 33.38 -6.10 8.50
C LYS A 505 33.67 -6.68 9.87
N SER A 506 33.36 -5.93 10.93
CA SER A 506 33.35 -6.43 12.30
C SER A 506 31.95 -6.88 12.71
N ARG A 507 31.90 -7.76 13.72
CA ARG A 507 30.66 -8.21 14.36
C ARG A 507 29.89 -7.02 14.92
N SER A 508 28.61 -6.93 14.59
CA SER A 508 27.73 -5.96 15.24
C SER A 508 27.56 -6.28 16.72
N VAL A 509 27.63 -5.24 17.57
CA VAL A 509 27.40 -5.37 19.01
C VAL A 509 25.97 -5.81 19.35
N ILE A 510 25.02 -5.54 18.43
CA ILE A 510 23.59 -5.76 18.60
C ILE A 510 23.21 -7.21 18.30
N THR A 511 23.56 -7.73 17.13
CA THR A 511 23.14 -9.08 16.71
C THR A 511 24.04 -10.20 17.22
N ARG A 512 25.29 -9.89 17.60
CA ARG A 512 26.28 -10.84 18.14
C ARG A 512 26.38 -12.17 17.37
N VAL A 513 26.32 -12.12 16.05
CA VAL A 513 26.40 -13.30 15.19
C VAL A 513 27.76 -13.99 15.41
N GLU A 514 27.74 -15.25 15.85
CA GLU A 514 28.96 -15.99 16.24
C GLU A 514 29.98 -16.12 15.10
N ALA A 515 29.52 -16.14 13.84
CA ALA A 515 30.37 -16.26 12.66
C ALA A 515 31.19 -14.99 12.31
N GLU A 516 30.85 -13.81 12.85
CA GLU A 516 31.59 -12.58 12.57
C GLU A 516 32.71 -12.36 13.59
N LEU A 517 33.82 -11.70 13.22
CA LEU A 517 34.93 -11.42 14.14
C LEU A 517 34.70 -10.11 14.92
N PRO A 518 35.06 -10.02 16.22
CA PRO A 518 34.94 -8.79 16.98
C PRO A 518 35.80 -7.65 16.40
N ALA A 519 35.41 -6.39 16.66
CA ALA A 519 36.09 -5.21 16.12
C ALA A 519 37.59 -5.15 16.45
N GLU A 520 38.00 -5.61 17.64
CA GLU A 520 39.41 -5.69 18.03
C GLU A 520 40.22 -6.62 17.11
N GLU A 521 39.63 -7.75 16.72
CA GLU A 521 40.30 -8.72 15.83
C GLU A 521 40.33 -8.23 14.39
N ALA A 522 39.25 -7.59 13.92
CA ALA A 522 39.23 -6.90 12.63
C ALA A 522 40.31 -5.81 12.56
N LEU A 523 40.47 -5.01 13.63
CA LEU A 523 41.50 -3.99 13.73
C LEU A 523 42.92 -4.58 13.72
N ARG A 524 43.18 -5.63 14.51
CA ARG A 524 44.47 -6.35 14.49
C ARG A 524 44.79 -6.93 13.12
N THR A 525 43.77 -7.41 12.41
CA THR A 525 43.89 -7.92 11.04
C THR A 525 44.20 -6.79 10.06
N ALA A 526 43.51 -5.65 10.17
CA ALA A 526 43.75 -4.47 9.33
C ALA A 526 45.22 -4.04 9.35
N LEU A 527 45.82 -3.96 10.54
CA LEU A 527 47.22 -3.59 10.74
C LEU A 527 48.21 -4.58 10.09
N ARG A 528 47.79 -5.82 9.79
CA ARG A 528 48.61 -6.83 9.10
C ARG A 528 48.41 -6.86 7.59
N LEU A 529 47.32 -6.28 7.08
CA LEU A 529 47.04 -6.18 5.64
C LEU A 529 47.87 -5.11 4.94
N GLY A 530 48.61 -4.31 5.70
CA GLY A 530 49.39 -3.17 5.22
C GLY A 530 48.46 -2.05 4.78
N ASP A 531 48.32 -1.02 5.60
CA ASP A 531 47.55 0.18 5.29
C ASP A 531 48.47 1.41 5.23
N SER A 532 48.16 2.31 4.29
CA SER A 532 48.67 3.69 4.35
C SER A 532 47.68 4.61 5.06
N CYS A 533 46.40 4.20 5.11
CA CYS A 533 45.33 4.90 5.78
C CYS A 533 44.32 3.88 6.33
N LEU A 534 44.15 3.87 7.65
CA LEU A 534 43.12 3.09 8.33
C LEU A 534 41.92 3.99 8.62
N ILE A 535 40.74 3.58 8.16
CA ILE A 535 39.48 4.24 8.41
C ILE A 535 38.60 3.34 9.27
N ILE A 536 38.16 3.85 10.42
CA ILE A 536 37.27 3.13 11.33
C ILE A 536 35.91 3.80 11.24
N GLY A 537 34.92 3.06 10.72
CA GLY A 537 33.51 3.44 10.79
C GLY A 537 32.93 3.18 12.18
N GLU A 538 31.74 3.73 12.41
CA GLU A 538 30.95 3.44 13.63
C GLU A 538 30.33 2.05 13.55
#